data_AF-A0AAX6N0K1-F1
#
_entry.id   AF-A0AAX6N0K1-F1
#
_cell.length_a   1.000
_cell.length_b   1.000
_cell.length_c   1.000
_cell.angle_alpha   90.00
_cell.angle_beta   90.00
_cell.angle_gamma   90.00
#
_symmetry.space_group_name_H-M   'P 1'
#
loop_
_entity.id
_entity.type
_entity.pdbx_description
1 polymer ?
#
loop_
_entity_poly.entity_id
_entity_poly.type
_entity_poly.pdbx_seq_one_letter_code
_entity_poly.pdbx_strand_id
1 'polypeptide(L)'
;MAGNDLENGNADLDPPPALSGPDEPPDSSTSSTTASKDPSEELPGLPRLNYKLLEHKKKLFFVGGLHGILFAIITSFFGIVSGLEFAHRSWRLILKDDKYRPLDGKRWRFDFTHMTLSIGYTVMTGILIGASIPHEPLVRPLAMPLPLFFIEVGSLALTTGFMEVMGMPTTCKVSSTPKGAPIPPVLLTFIEDVVAVDGGAGKTYRERILRRYKVSKHFRTLIRGLNWFWGVGSMIVGIGSLVVVWTIPQEIAYGIGWGAPGLKVEKKRWMDDLRRRSKQETEKPLDS
;
A
#
# COMPACT_ATOMS: atom_id res chain seq x y z
N MET A 1 -74.44 -8.89 -21.47
CA MET A 1 -74.13 -9.78 -22.61
C MET A 1 -72.84 -10.48 -22.21
N ALA A 2 -72.86 -11.63 -21.52
CA ALA A 2 -73.21 -12.99 -22.01
C ALA A 2 -72.35 -13.33 -23.24
N GLY A 3 -71.60 -14.44 -23.34
CA GLY A 3 -71.47 -15.67 -22.56
C GLY A 3 -70.41 -16.55 -23.24
N ASN A 4 -70.20 -17.75 -22.70
CA ASN A 4 -69.18 -18.77 -23.01
C ASN A 4 -69.21 -19.25 -24.49
N ASP A 5 -68.22 -20.01 -24.99
CA ASP A 5 -68.23 -21.48 -24.87
C ASP A 5 -66.84 -22.14 -24.94
N LEU A 6 -66.70 -23.14 -24.08
CA LEU A 6 -65.71 -24.21 -24.03
C LEU A 6 -66.15 -25.35 -24.96
N GLU A 7 -65.22 -26.08 -25.58
CA GLU A 7 -65.38 -27.54 -25.66
C GLU A 7 -64.05 -28.30 -25.74
N ASN A 8 -64.07 -29.44 -25.04
CA ASN A 8 -63.01 -30.37 -24.69
C ASN A 8 -62.62 -31.33 -25.83
N GLY A 9 -61.45 -31.94 -25.68
CA GLY A 9 -61.09 -33.19 -26.36
C GLY A 9 -59.81 -33.80 -25.78
N ASN A 10 -59.96 -34.60 -24.73
CA ASN A 10 -58.91 -35.35 -24.04
C ASN A 10 -58.82 -36.76 -24.66
N ALA A 11 -57.65 -37.22 -25.10
CA ALA A 11 -57.32 -38.64 -25.31
C ALA A 11 -55.78 -38.75 -25.36
N ASP A 12 -55.11 -39.09 -24.27
CA ASP A 12 -54.83 -40.43 -23.74
C ASP A 12 -53.59 -41.09 -24.37
N LEU A 13 -52.82 -41.70 -23.47
CA LEU A 13 -51.43 -42.12 -23.57
C LEU A 13 -51.24 -43.38 -24.43
N ASP A 14 -50.04 -43.56 -25.01
CA ASP A 14 -49.24 -44.77 -24.79
C ASP A 14 -47.81 -44.67 -25.37
N PRO A 15 -46.77 -45.17 -24.66
CA PRO A 15 -45.40 -45.30 -25.15
C PRO A 15 -45.14 -46.65 -25.86
N PRO A 16 -44.25 -46.73 -26.86
CA PRO A 16 -43.81 -48.01 -27.43
C PRO A 16 -42.71 -48.70 -26.58
N PRO A 17 -42.51 -50.03 -26.74
CA PRO A 17 -42.53 -50.97 -25.62
C PRO A 17 -41.15 -51.43 -25.11
N ALA A 18 -41.14 -51.89 -23.86
CA ALA A 18 -40.08 -52.71 -23.27
C ALA A 18 -40.25 -54.20 -23.66
N LEU A 19 -39.13 -54.87 -23.94
CA LEU A 19 -39.04 -56.33 -23.99
C LEU A 19 -38.54 -56.85 -22.64
N SER A 20 -39.43 -57.57 -21.94
CA SER A 20 -39.22 -58.55 -20.86
C SER A 20 -38.27 -59.67 -21.31
N GLY A 21 -37.47 -60.40 -20.52
CA GLY A 21 -37.36 -60.83 -19.09
C GLY A 21 -36.70 -62.25 -19.15
N PRO A 22 -36.60 -63.09 -18.10
CA PRO A 22 -36.47 -62.91 -16.64
C PRO A 22 -35.27 -63.70 -16.05
N ASP A 23 -35.00 -63.56 -14.73
CA ASP A 23 -34.82 -64.66 -13.75
C ASP A 23 -33.98 -64.24 -12.51
N GLU A 24 -34.66 -64.25 -11.36
CA GLU A 24 -34.19 -64.25 -9.97
C GLU A 24 -34.70 -65.59 -9.33
N PRO A 25 -34.45 -66.01 -8.05
CA PRO A 25 -33.61 -65.55 -6.91
C PRO A 25 -32.88 -66.78 -6.23
N PRO A 26 -32.46 -66.87 -4.92
CA PRO A 26 -32.70 -66.00 -3.76
C PRO A 26 -31.58 -65.75 -2.72
N ASP A 27 -31.84 -64.68 -1.94
CA ASP A 27 -31.58 -64.43 -0.51
C ASP A 27 -30.25 -64.81 0.15
N SER A 28 -29.54 -63.79 0.66
CA SER A 28 -29.32 -63.67 2.11
C SER A 28 -28.74 -62.32 2.50
N SER A 29 -29.24 -61.80 3.61
CA SER A 29 -28.84 -60.58 4.31
C SER A 29 -27.38 -60.61 4.77
N THR A 30 -26.69 -59.46 4.69
CA THR A 30 -25.85 -58.91 5.78
C THR A 30 -25.27 -57.54 5.39
N SER A 31 -25.47 -56.56 6.27
CA SER A 31 -24.81 -55.26 6.21
C SER A 31 -23.33 -55.37 6.52
N SER A 32 -22.45 -54.68 5.78
CA SER A 32 -21.29 -54.00 6.37
C SER A 32 -20.60 -53.03 5.38
N THR A 33 -20.51 -51.79 5.83
CA THR A 33 -19.57 -50.71 5.52
C THR A 33 -18.48 -50.98 4.47
N THR A 34 -18.53 -50.27 3.34
CA THR A 34 -17.34 -49.99 2.51
C THR A 34 -17.06 -48.49 2.51
N ALA A 35 -16.03 -48.11 3.27
CA ALA A 35 -15.45 -46.78 3.26
C ALA A 35 -14.81 -46.53 1.89
N SER A 36 -15.15 -45.43 1.22
CA SER A 36 -14.46 -45.00 0.00
C SER A 36 -13.02 -44.62 0.35
N LYS A 37 -12.07 -45.42 -0.11
CA LYS A 37 -10.62 -45.16 0.01
C LYS A 37 -10.21 -43.95 -0.81
N ASP A 38 -9.59 -42.98 -0.16
CA ASP A 38 -8.74 -41.95 -0.78
C ASP A 38 -7.62 -42.62 -1.60
N PRO A 39 -7.26 -42.11 -2.80
CA PRO A 39 -6.26 -42.73 -3.69
C PRO A 39 -4.79 -42.52 -3.24
N SER A 40 -4.54 -42.38 -1.93
CA SER A 40 -3.20 -42.19 -1.37
C SER A 40 -2.65 -43.41 -0.63
N GLU A 41 -3.10 -44.63 -0.97
CA GLU A 41 -2.51 -45.85 -0.42
C GLU A 41 -1.06 -46.04 -0.88
N GLU A 42 -0.17 -45.64 0.02
CA GLU A 42 1.11 -46.24 0.41
C GLU A 42 1.92 -46.95 -0.70
N LEU A 43 2.86 -46.19 -1.28
CA LEU A 43 4.09 -46.76 -1.85
C LEU A 43 5.04 -47.17 -0.69
N PRO A 44 5.30 -48.48 -0.49
CA PRO A 44 6.13 -48.96 0.61
C PRO A 44 7.60 -48.66 0.30
N GLY A 45 8.17 -47.68 0.99
CA GLY A 45 9.60 -47.34 0.86
C GLY A 45 9.94 -45.86 1.04
N LEU A 46 8.96 -44.96 1.07
CA LEU A 46 9.20 -43.51 1.16
C LEU A 46 8.69 -42.77 2.41
N PRO A 47 8.53 -43.37 3.62
CA PRO A 47 8.16 -42.61 4.82
C PRO A 47 9.23 -41.54 5.16
N ARG A 48 10.52 -41.96 5.11
CA ARG A 48 11.62 -41.30 4.36
C ARG A 48 11.41 -39.85 3.88
N LEU A 49 10.81 -39.79 2.69
CA LEU A 49 10.73 -38.59 1.88
C LEU A 49 9.53 -37.74 2.30
N ASN A 50 8.45 -38.38 2.76
CA ASN A 50 7.24 -37.71 3.19
C ASN A 50 7.48 -36.87 4.46
N TYR A 51 8.23 -37.36 5.46
CA TYR A 51 8.56 -36.54 6.63
C TYR A 51 9.46 -35.35 6.27
N LYS A 52 10.41 -35.51 5.34
CA LYS A 52 11.28 -34.40 4.90
C LYS A 52 10.50 -33.35 4.13
N LEU A 53 9.55 -33.79 3.29
CA LEU A 53 8.64 -32.90 2.55
C LEU A 53 7.67 -32.19 3.49
N LEU A 54 7.09 -32.88 4.47
CA LEU A 54 6.20 -32.29 5.48
C LEU A 54 6.94 -31.28 6.35
N GLU A 55 8.17 -31.59 6.78
CA GLU A 55 9.00 -30.61 7.49
C GLU A 55 9.37 -29.42 6.61
N HIS A 56 9.76 -29.64 5.35
CA HIS A 56 10.07 -28.54 4.44
C HIS A 56 8.84 -27.68 4.18
N LYS A 57 7.67 -28.28 3.90
CA LYS A 57 6.41 -27.55 3.74
C LYS A 57 6.03 -26.80 5.01
N LYS A 58 6.17 -27.41 6.20
CA LYS A 58 5.90 -26.74 7.49
C LYS A 58 6.87 -25.60 7.74
N LYS A 59 8.17 -25.77 7.47
CA LYS A 59 9.17 -24.69 7.57
C LYS A 59 8.87 -23.57 6.57
N LEU A 60 8.52 -23.90 5.33
CA LEU A 60 8.16 -22.93 4.30
C LEU A 60 6.90 -22.15 4.67
N PHE A 61 5.88 -22.82 5.21
CA PHE A 61 4.65 -22.20 5.71
C PHE A 61 4.89 -21.35 6.96
N PHE A 62 5.72 -21.83 7.90
CA PHE A 62 6.00 -21.11 9.14
C PHE A 62 6.87 -19.87 8.88
N VAL A 63 7.91 -20.02 8.05
CA VAL A 63 8.74 -18.90 7.61
C VAL A 63 7.90 -17.94 6.77
N GLY A 64 7.19 -18.41 5.74
CA GLY A 64 6.32 -17.55 4.92
C GLY A 64 5.22 -16.84 5.71
N GLY A 65 4.60 -17.53 6.67
CA GLY A 65 3.56 -16.97 7.54
C GLY A 65 4.09 -15.95 8.54
N LEU A 66 5.27 -16.17 9.13
CA LEU A 66 5.90 -15.22 10.05
C LEU A 66 6.25 -13.89 9.34
N HIS A 67 6.73 -13.95 8.10
CA HIS A 67 7.01 -12.77 7.29
C HIS A 67 5.73 -11.98 6.97
N GLY A 68 4.63 -12.67 6.64
CA GLY A 68 3.31 -12.05 6.41
C GLY A 68 2.72 -11.37 7.66
N ILE A 69 2.97 -11.94 8.85
CA ILE A 69 2.53 -11.35 10.12
C ILE A 69 3.36 -10.11 10.48
N LEU A 70 4.70 -10.17 10.37
CA LEU A 70 5.56 -9.00 10.58
C LEU A 70 5.18 -7.85 9.62
N PHE A 71 4.89 -8.19 8.35
CA PHE A 71 4.37 -7.27 7.34
C PHE A 71 3.11 -6.55 7.82
N ALA A 72 2.11 -7.30 8.27
CA ALA A 72 0.82 -6.75 8.71
C ALA A 72 0.99 -5.87 9.96
N ILE A 73 1.89 -6.25 10.87
CA ILE A 73 2.18 -5.48 12.08
C ILE A 73 2.81 -4.12 11.72
N ILE A 74 3.89 -4.11 10.94
CA ILE A 74 4.63 -2.87 10.61
C ILE A 74 3.73 -1.91 9.81
N THR A 75 3.01 -2.42 8.81
CA THR A 75 2.10 -1.60 7.99
C THR A 75 0.92 -1.08 8.79
N SER A 76 0.36 -1.89 9.68
CA SER A 76 -0.74 -1.46 10.54
C SER A 76 -0.33 -0.34 11.48
N PHE A 77 0.86 -0.42 12.12
CA PHE A 77 1.34 0.67 12.96
C PHE A 77 1.53 1.98 12.17
N PHE A 78 2.17 1.91 11.00
CA PHE A 78 2.33 3.09 10.15
C PHE A 78 0.98 3.62 9.66
N GLY A 79 0.08 2.74 9.24
CA GLY A 79 -1.27 3.07 8.77
C GLY A 79 -2.15 3.71 9.85
N ILE A 80 -2.08 3.22 11.09
CA ILE A 80 -2.85 3.77 12.22
C ILE A 80 -2.32 5.16 12.58
N VAL A 81 -1.00 5.33 12.74
CA VAL A 81 -0.42 6.63 13.11
C VAL A 81 -0.73 7.67 12.04
N SER A 82 -0.43 7.35 10.78
CA SER A 82 -0.69 8.24 9.64
C SER A 82 -2.19 8.53 9.46
N GLY A 83 -3.06 7.53 9.62
CA GLY A 83 -4.51 7.68 9.55
C GLY A 83 -5.08 8.56 10.66
N LEU A 84 -4.60 8.43 11.89
CA LEU A 84 -5.02 9.29 13.01
C LEU A 84 -4.58 10.75 12.81
N GLU A 85 -3.35 10.98 12.36
CA GLU A 85 -2.86 12.32 12.03
C GLU A 85 -3.70 12.96 10.91
N PHE A 86 -3.97 12.20 9.85
CA PHE A 86 -4.80 12.64 8.74
C PHE A 86 -6.26 12.90 9.16
N ALA A 87 -6.84 12.04 10.00
CA ALA A 87 -8.19 12.23 10.53
C ALA A 87 -8.27 13.45 11.45
N HIS A 88 -7.28 13.65 12.32
CA HIS A 88 -7.19 14.82 13.18
C HIS A 88 -7.04 16.12 12.37
N ARG A 89 -6.25 16.10 11.29
CA ARG A 89 -6.15 17.21 10.33
C ARG A 89 -7.50 17.48 9.65
N SER A 90 -8.17 16.44 9.18
CA SER A 90 -9.51 16.52 8.56
C SER A 90 -10.52 17.15 9.52
N TRP A 91 -10.52 16.70 10.78
CA TRP A 91 -11.37 17.23 11.84
C TRP A 91 -11.16 18.73 12.03
N ARG A 92 -9.91 19.19 12.17
CA ARG A 92 -9.58 20.62 12.33
C ARG A 92 -10.05 21.49 11.15
N LEU A 93 -10.12 20.95 9.94
CA LEU A 93 -10.54 21.69 8.75
C LEU A 93 -12.06 21.70 8.52
N ILE A 94 -12.77 20.65 8.93
CA ILE A 94 -14.23 20.47 8.78
C ILE A 94 -15.03 21.21 9.87
N LEU A 95 -14.41 21.49 11.02
CA LEU A 95 -15.01 22.26 12.10
C LEU A 95 -15.61 23.58 11.57
N LYS A 96 -16.73 23.99 12.18
CA LYS A 96 -17.42 25.23 11.82
C LYS A 96 -16.54 26.45 12.09
N ASP A 97 -15.71 26.38 13.12
CA ASP A 97 -14.73 27.41 13.44
C ASP A 97 -13.65 27.49 12.34
N ASP A 98 -13.39 28.70 11.86
CA ASP A 98 -12.55 28.97 10.70
C ASP A 98 -11.12 29.34 11.12
N LYS A 99 -10.60 28.64 12.13
CA LYS A 99 -9.29 28.93 12.75
C LYS A 99 -8.10 28.43 11.93
N TYR A 100 -8.23 27.27 11.28
CA TYR A 100 -7.11 26.55 10.66
C TYR A 100 -7.12 26.54 9.12
N ARG A 101 -8.23 26.89 8.50
CA ARG A 101 -8.44 26.84 7.05
C ARG A 101 -7.54 27.84 6.29
N PRO A 102 -7.23 27.58 5.00
CA PRO A 102 -6.65 28.59 4.13
C PRO A 102 -7.37 29.94 4.18
N LEU A 103 -6.60 31.01 3.96
CA LEU A 103 -7.15 32.36 3.86
C LEU A 103 -8.21 32.39 2.76
N ASP A 104 -9.35 33.03 3.01
CA ASP A 104 -10.53 33.09 2.12
C ASP A 104 -11.06 31.71 1.66
N GLY A 105 -10.96 30.68 2.51
CA GLY A 105 -11.51 29.35 2.27
C GLY A 105 -12.94 29.16 2.79
N LYS A 106 -13.80 28.47 2.03
CA LYS A 106 -15.13 28.01 2.51
C LYS A 106 -15.00 26.70 3.29
N ARG A 107 -16.05 26.32 4.05
CA ARG A 107 -16.05 25.15 4.96
C ARG A 107 -15.49 23.85 4.38
N TRP A 108 -15.78 23.55 3.12
CA TRP A 108 -15.36 22.32 2.44
C TRP A 108 -14.09 22.47 1.59
N ARG A 109 -13.36 23.59 1.76
CA ARG A 109 -12.08 23.80 1.09
C ARG A 109 -10.96 23.39 2.01
N PHE A 110 -10.48 22.17 1.79
CA PHE A 110 -9.22 21.72 2.37
C PHE A 110 -8.04 22.50 1.80
N ASP A 111 -6.95 22.53 2.56
CA ASP A 111 -5.71 23.12 2.10
C ASP A 111 -4.96 22.22 1.11
N PHE A 112 -3.92 22.78 0.49
CA PHE A 112 -3.23 22.13 -0.61
C PHE A 112 -2.48 20.87 -0.14
N THR A 113 -1.91 20.93 1.06
CA THR A 113 -1.25 19.78 1.69
C THR A 113 -2.23 18.66 1.95
N HIS A 114 -3.42 18.97 2.48
CA HIS A 114 -4.46 17.97 2.72
C HIS A 114 -4.92 17.32 1.41
N MET A 115 -5.11 18.09 0.33
CA MET A 115 -5.45 17.53 -0.98
C MET A 115 -4.35 16.63 -1.53
N THR A 116 -3.08 17.03 -1.40
CA THR A 116 -1.92 16.23 -1.81
C THR A 116 -1.86 14.93 -1.03
N LEU A 117 -1.93 14.99 0.31
CA LEU A 117 -1.97 13.80 1.16
C LEU A 117 -3.19 12.91 0.86
N SER A 118 -4.35 13.49 0.54
CA SER A 118 -5.55 12.72 0.19
C SER A 118 -5.32 11.88 -1.06
N ILE A 119 -4.71 12.46 -2.10
CA ILE A 119 -4.41 11.75 -3.35
C ILE A 119 -3.40 10.62 -3.06
N GLY A 120 -2.29 10.93 -2.40
CA GLY A 120 -1.28 9.93 -2.04
C GLY A 120 -1.84 8.78 -1.21
N TYR A 121 -2.55 9.08 -0.11
CA TYR A 121 -3.17 8.03 0.70
C TYR A 121 -4.22 7.22 -0.05
N THR A 122 -4.99 7.83 -0.95
CA THR A 122 -5.97 7.09 -1.77
C THR A 122 -5.28 6.11 -2.70
N VAL A 123 -4.23 6.54 -3.40
CA VAL A 123 -3.44 5.67 -4.29
C VAL A 123 -2.76 4.55 -3.49
N MET A 124 -2.09 4.89 -2.39
CA MET A 124 -1.43 3.93 -1.52
C MET A 124 -2.43 2.89 -0.98
N THR A 125 -3.57 3.33 -0.47
CA THR A 125 -4.61 2.44 0.07
C THR A 125 -5.19 1.54 -1.02
N GLY A 126 -5.47 2.09 -2.21
CA GLY A 126 -5.95 1.31 -3.35
C GLY A 126 -4.98 0.20 -3.76
N ILE A 127 -3.68 0.49 -3.79
CA ILE A 127 -2.63 -0.51 -4.06
C ILE A 127 -2.60 -1.57 -2.96
N LEU A 128 -2.63 -1.17 -1.68
CA LEU A 128 -2.58 -2.09 -0.56
C LEU A 128 -3.80 -3.03 -0.52
N ILE A 129 -5.00 -2.50 -0.74
CA ILE A 129 -6.23 -3.29 -0.82
C ILE A 129 -6.16 -4.24 -2.02
N GLY A 130 -5.89 -3.70 -3.22
CA GLY A 130 -5.89 -4.48 -4.46
C GLY A 130 -4.86 -5.61 -4.46
N ALA A 131 -3.66 -5.35 -3.92
CA ALA A 131 -2.59 -6.35 -3.82
C ALA A 131 -2.84 -7.42 -2.74
N SER A 132 -3.81 -7.19 -1.85
CA SER A 132 -4.20 -8.12 -0.77
C SER A 132 -5.40 -9.00 -1.12
N ILE A 133 -6.07 -8.79 -2.26
CA ILE A 133 -7.22 -9.61 -2.70
C ILE A 133 -6.82 -11.05 -3.12
N PRO A 134 -5.74 -11.27 -3.88
CA PRO A 134 -5.38 -12.61 -4.31
C PRO A 134 -5.03 -13.53 -3.13
N HIS A 135 -5.31 -14.83 -3.26
CA HIS A 135 -5.02 -15.84 -2.23
C HIS A 135 -3.52 -15.91 -1.85
N GLU A 136 -2.65 -15.46 -2.76
CA GLU A 136 -1.24 -15.17 -2.47
C GLU A 136 -0.99 -13.67 -2.68
N PRO A 137 -0.71 -12.89 -1.61
CA PRO A 137 -0.59 -11.44 -1.73
C PRO A 137 0.61 -11.06 -2.59
N LEU A 138 0.40 -10.08 -3.48
CA LEU A 138 1.44 -9.60 -4.39
C LEU A 138 2.40 -8.67 -3.63
N VAL A 139 3.46 -9.24 -3.06
CA VAL A 139 4.42 -8.52 -2.18
C VAL A 139 5.11 -7.35 -2.89
N ARG A 140 5.38 -7.46 -4.20
CA ARG A 140 6.00 -6.37 -4.98
C ARG A 140 5.11 -5.13 -5.01
N PRO A 141 3.84 -5.22 -5.46
CA PRO A 141 2.88 -4.13 -5.30
C PRO A 141 2.73 -3.60 -3.88
N LEU A 142 2.77 -4.45 -2.85
CA LEU A 142 2.70 -4.01 -1.46
C LEU A 142 3.92 -3.16 -1.01
N ALA A 143 5.05 -3.24 -1.71
CA ALA A 143 6.25 -2.45 -1.45
C ALA A 143 6.29 -1.10 -2.21
N MET A 144 5.39 -0.89 -3.19
CA MET A 144 5.35 0.32 -4.02
C MET A 144 4.74 1.58 -3.38
N PRO A 145 3.84 1.53 -2.37
CA PRO A 145 3.16 2.73 -1.87
C PRO A 145 4.11 3.86 -1.45
N LEU A 146 5.14 3.55 -0.66
CA LEU A 146 6.07 4.57 -0.16
C LEU A 146 6.95 5.18 -1.29
N PRO A 147 7.58 4.38 -2.19
CA PRO A 147 8.26 4.91 -3.37
C PRO A 147 7.38 5.83 -4.24
N LEU A 148 6.12 5.44 -4.46
CA LEU A 148 5.17 6.23 -5.26
C LEU A 148 4.82 7.56 -4.56
N PHE A 149 4.68 7.57 -3.24
CA PHE A 149 4.46 8.81 -2.48
C PHE A 149 5.65 9.77 -2.61
N PHE A 150 6.89 9.28 -2.57
CA PHE A 150 8.08 10.10 -2.82
C PHE A 150 8.11 10.66 -4.25
N ILE A 151 7.72 9.85 -5.24
CA ILE A 151 7.62 10.30 -6.64
C ILE A 151 6.53 11.37 -6.77
N GLU A 152 5.37 11.20 -6.13
CA GLU A 152 4.30 12.19 -6.11
C GLU A 152 4.77 13.53 -5.54
N VAL A 153 5.28 13.53 -4.31
CA VAL A 153 5.77 14.75 -3.64
C VAL A 153 6.93 15.37 -4.42
N GLY A 154 7.86 14.56 -4.92
CA GLY A 154 8.99 14.99 -5.74
C GLY A 154 8.52 15.64 -7.05
N SER A 155 7.59 15.01 -7.76
CA SER A 155 7.03 15.53 -9.02
C SER A 155 6.31 16.85 -8.79
N LEU A 156 5.55 16.97 -7.70
CA LEU A 156 4.84 18.19 -7.34
C LEU A 156 5.81 19.33 -7.01
N ALA A 157 6.88 19.05 -6.26
CA ALA A 157 7.91 20.04 -5.93
C ALA A 157 8.69 20.50 -7.16
N LEU A 158 9.05 19.59 -8.06
CA LEU A 158 9.73 19.92 -9.31
C LEU A 158 8.83 20.73 -10.25
N THR A 159 7.57 20.32 -10.40
CA THR A 159 6.62 21.01 -11.28
C THR A 159 6.31 22.41 -10.74
N THR A 160 5.99 22.54 -9.45
CA THR A 160 5.75 23.87 -8.84
C THR A 160 6.99 24.75 -8.83
N GLY A 161 8.17 24.18 -8.58
CA GLY A 161 9.44 24.90 -8.66
C GLY A 161 9.74 25.40 -10.08
N PHE A 162 9.50 24.58 -11.09
CA PHE A 162 9.65 24.97 -12.49
C PHE A 162 8.67 26.08 -12.87
N MET A 163 7.38 25.89 -12.57
CA MET A 163 6.34 26.89 -12.85
C MET A 163 6.59 28.21 -12.10
N GLU A 164 7.16 28.17 -10.89
CA GLU A 164 7.54 29.36 -10.11
C GLU A 164 8.68 30.13 -10.77
N VAL A 165 9.71 29.43 -11.26
CA VAL A 165 10.82 30.04 -12.00
C VAL A 165 10.33 30.69 -13.30
N MET A 166 9.36 30.07 -13.97
CA MET A 166 8.73 30.60 -15.18
C MET A 166 7.68 31.69 -14.90
N GLY A 167 7.38 32.00 -13.63
CA GLY A 167 6.38 33.01 -13.27
C GLY A 167 4.95 32.65 -13.69
N MET A 168 4.64 31.36 -13.83
CA MET A 168 3.33 30.91 -14.29
C MET A 168 2.24 31.19 -13.23
N PRO A 169 1.04 31.63 -13.66
CA PRO A 169 -0.06 31.88 -12.74
C PRO A 169 -0.71 30.56 -12.28
N THR A 170 -1.24 30.55 -11.06
CA THR A 170 -2.01 29.43 -10.54
C THR A 170 -3.35 29.27 -11.27
N THR A 171 -3.65 28.06 -11.74
CA THR A 171 -4.92 27.74 -12.42
C THR A 171 -6.08 27.58 -11.44
N CYS A 172 -5.77 27.15 -10.22
CA CYS A 172 -6.70 27.00 -9.10
C CYS A 172 -6.13 27.65 -7.84
N LYS A 173 -6.93 27.76 -6.78
CA LYS A 173 -6.45 28.29 -5.50
C LYS A 173 -5.53 27.24 -4.86
N VAL A 174 -4.30 27.63 -4.55
CA VAL A 174 -3.29 26.77 -3.91
C VAL A 174 -3.14 27.23 -2.47
N SER A 175 -3.79 26.51 -1.55
CA SER A 175 -3.90 26.90 -0.15
C SER A 175 -4.36 28.36 0.00
N SER A 176 -3.60 29.23 0.68
CA SER A 176 -3.91 30.66 0.84
C SER A 176 -3.51 31.52 -0.35
N THR A 177 -2.91 30.95 -1.40
CA THR A 177 -2.60 31.68 -2.64
C THR A 177 -3.84 31.75 -3.53
N PRO A 178 -4.31 32.95 -3.91
CA PRO A 178 -5.48 33.10 -4.78
C PRO A 178 -5.19 32.56 -6.19
N LYS A 179 -6.26 32.22 -6.91
CA LYS A 179 -6.19 31.84 -8.32
C LYS A 179 -5.66 33.02 -9.14
N GLY A 180 -4.76 32.75 -10.08
CA GLY A 180 -4.16 33.76 -10.96
C GLY A 180 -2.91 34.45 -10.39
N ALA A 181 -2.58 34.27 -9.11
CA ALA A 181 -1.31 34.73 -8.57
C ALA A 181 -0.15 33.83 -9.06
N PRO A 182 1.11 34.31 -9.06
CA PRO A 182 2.26 33.46 -9.34
C PRO A 182 2.28 32.23 -8.43
N ILE A 183 2.53 31.06 -9.01
CA ILE A 183 2.53 29.81 -8.25
C ILE A 183 3.63 29.80 -7.19
N PRO A 184 3.29 29.52 -5.91
CA PRO A 184 4.30 29.37 -4.89
C PRO A 184 5.00 28.02 -5.07
N PRO A 185 6.28 27.91 -4.64
CA PRO A 185 6.91 26.61 -4.47
C PRO A 185 6.05 25.77 -3.51
N VAL A 186 5.78 24.49 -3.82
CA VAL A 186 4.89 23.66 -3.00
C VAL A 186 5.36 23.60 -1.54
N LEU A 187 6.68 23.66 -1.31
CA LEU A 187 7.21 23.64 0.04
C LEU A 187 6.70 24.80 0.91
N LEU A 188 6.47 25.99 0.32
CA LEU A 188 5.86 27.10 1.06
C LEU A 188 4.47 26.70 1.56
N THR A 189 3.70 26.05 0.70
CA THR A 189 2.33 25.62 1.01
C THR A 189 2.33 24.54 2.08
N PHE A 190 3.29 23.59 2.04
CA PHE A 190 3.46 22.57 3.07
C PHE A 190 3.80 23.19 4.43
N ILE A 191 4.77 24.11 4.47
CA ILE A 191 5.14 24.80 5.72
C ILE A 191 3.95 25.60 6.28
N GLU A 192 3.24 26.31 5.41
CA GLU A 192 2.05 27.07 5.79
C GLU A 192 0.99 26.14 6.41
N ASP A 193 0.64 25.08 5.70
CA ASP A 193 -0.48 24.20 6.00
C ASP A 193 -0.22 23.26 7.17
N VAL A 194 1.00 22.73 7.31
CA VAL A 194 1.40 21.84 8.41
C VAL A 194 1.48 22.63 9.72
N VAL A 195 2.15 23.78 9.73
CA VAL A 195 2.29 24.57 10.96
C VAL A 195 0.96 25.22 11.35
N ALA A 196 0.16 25.66 10.39
CA ALA A 196 -1.16 26.22 10.69
C ALA A 196 -2.09 25.16 11.31
N VAL A 197 -2.19 23.98 10.70
CA VAL A 197 -3.19 22.97 11.09
C VAL A 197 -2.65 22.01 12.13
N ASP A 198 -1.51 21.35 11.90
CA ASP A 198 -0.96 20.34 12.80
C ASP A 198 -0.27 21.00 13.99
N GLY A 199 0.53 22.04 13.72
CA GLY A 199 1.17 22.89 14.74
C GLY A 199 0.18 23.78 15.52
N GLY A 200 -1.08 23.86 15.11
CA GLY A 200 -2.12 24.60 15.82
C GLY A 200 -2.01 26.14 15.75
N ALA A 201 -1.14 26.67 14.90
CA ALA A 201 -0.89 28.11 14.81
C ALA A 201 -2.00 28.90 14.06
N GLY A 202 -2.80 28.20 13.25
CA GLY A 202 -3.97 28.76 12.56
C GLY A 202 -3.68 29.87 11.55
N LYS A 203 -4.72 30.63 11.21
CA LYS A 203 -4.68 31.69 10.18
C LYS A 203 -3.68 32.81 10.45
N THR A 204 -3.47 33.17 11.72
CA THR A 204 -2.49 34.21 12.09
C THR A 204 -1.08 33.85 11.61
N TYR A 205 -0.72 32.56 11.66
CA TYR A 205 0.55 32.09 11.10
C TYR A 205 0.56 32.14 9.58
N ARG A 206 -0.53 31.73 8.92
CA ARG A 206 -0.67 31.80 7.45
C ARG A 206 -0.43 33.22 6.92
N GLU A 207 -1.01 34.23 7.57
CA GLU A 207 -0.78 35.64 7.21
C GLU A 207 0.68 36.07 7.41
N ARG A 208 1.29 35.68 8.54
CA ARG A 208 2.67 36.04 8.88
C ARG A 208 3.69 35.41 7.91
N ILE A 209 3.54 34.13 7.58
CA ILE A 209 4.47 33.44 6.68
C ILE A 209 4.36 33.97 5.25
N LEU A 210 3.15 34.27 4.78
CA LEU A 210 2.94 34.88 3.46
C LEU A 210 3.45 36.33 3.41
N ARG A 211 3.27 37.11 4.48
CA ARG A 211 3.85 38.46 4.57
C ARG A 211 5.38 38.39 4.52
N ARG A 212 5.98 37.47 5.26
CA ARG A 212 7.44 37.23 5.23
C ARG A 212 7.91 36.83 3.83
N TYR A 213 7.18 35.95 3.16
CA TYR A 213 7.47 35.52 1.79
C TYR A 213 7.41 36.67 0.79
N LYS A 214 6.43 37.57 0.91
CA LYS A 214 6.31 38.76 0.04
C LYS A 214 7.46 39.75 0.26
N VAL A 215 7.87 39.99 1.50
CA VAL A 215 8.84 41.05 1.84
C VAL A 215 10.29 40.59 1.71
N SER A 216 10.63 39.36 2.12
CA SER A 216 12.03 38.93 2.23
C SER A 216 12.52 38.15 1.01
N LYS A 217 13.45 38.74 0.23
CA LYS A 217 14.13 38.05 -0.88
C LYS A 217 14.95 36.84 -0.41
N HIS A 218 15.63 36.96 0.75
CA HIS A 218 16.39 35.86 1.34
C HIS A 218 15.50 34.68 1.69
N PHE A 219 14.33 34.95 2.29
CA PHE A 219 13.38 33.88 2.63
C PHE A 219 12.83 33.18 1.38
N ARG A 220 12.51 33.93 0.32
CA ARG A 220 12.10 33.33 -0.97
C ARG A 220 13.18 32.43 -1.57
N THR A 221 14.43 32.88 -1.54
CA THR A 221 15.57 32.12 -2.06
C THR A 221 15.79 30.83 -1.27
N LEU A 222 15.68 30.90 0.07
CA LEU A 222 15.75 29.73 0.95
C LEU A 222 14.65 28.71 0.62
N ILE A 223 13.39 29.17 0.54
CA ILE A 223 12.25 28.29 0.24
C ILE A 223 12.40 27.66 -1.15
N ARG A 224 12.85 28.41 -2.15
CA ARG A 224 13.13 27.88 -3.49
C ARG A 224 14.23 26.81 -3.45
N GLY A 225 15.35 27.09 -2.80
CA GLY A 225 16.45 26.13 -2.68
C GLY A 225 16.02 24.84 -1.98
N LEU A 226 15.27 24.97 -0.89
CA LEU A 226 14.75 23.83 -0.13
C LEU A 226 13.71 23.05 -0.95
N ASN A 227 12.88 23.73 -1.74
CA ASN A 227 11.91 23.10 -2.65
C ASN A 227 12.62 22.22 -3.70
N TRP A 228 13.70 22.72 -4.33
CA TRP A 228 14.49 21.94 -5.27
C TRP A 228 15.24 20.78 -4.59
N PHE A 229 15.83 21.03 -3.42
CA PHE A 229 16.52 20.01 -2.63
C PHE A 229 15.59 18.82 -2.33
N TRP A 230 14.39 19.09 -1.79
CA TRP A 230 13.43 18.04 -1.50
C TRP A 230 12.79 17.45 -2.74
N GLY A 231 12.52 18.24 -3.78
CA GLY A 231 11.93 17.75 -5.03
C GLY A 231 12.85 16.75 -5.74
N VAL A 232 14.09 17.15 -6.00
CA VAL A 232 15.10 16.28 -6.63
C VAL A 232 15.43 15.09 -5.72
N GLY A 233 15.64 15.34 -4.42
CA GLY A 233 15.95 14.29 -3.45
C GLY A 233 14.85 13.22 -3.37
N SER A 234 13.59 13.64 -3.30
CA SER A 234 12.44 12.71 -3.27
C SER A 234 12.32 11.93 -4.57
N MET A 235 12.60 12.56 -5.72
CA MET A 235 12.56 11.87 -7.02
C MET A 235 13.64 10.79 -7.12
N ILE A 236 14.88 11.10 -6.69
CA ILE A 236 15.98 10.12 -6.68
C ILE A 236 15.67 8.96 -5.75
N VAL A 237 15.19 9.24 -4.53
CA VAL A 237 14.86 8.21 -3.54
C VAL A 237 13.67 7.37 -4.00
N GLY A 238 12.62 8.00 -4.52
CA GLY A 238 11.41 7.33 -5.00
C GLY A 238 11.69 6.41 -6.19
N ILE A 239 12.33 6.93 -7.25
CA ILE A 239 12.70 6.12 -8.43
C ILE A 239 13.70 5.03 -8.04
N GLY A 240 14.74 5.36 -7.26
CA GLY A 240 15.74 4.39 -6.82
C GLY A 240 15.13 3.25 -6.02
N SER A 241 14.24 3.57 -5.07
CA SER A 241 13.52 2.56 -4.28
C SER A 241 12.60 1.71 -5.16
N LEU A 242 11.92 2.32 -6.13
CA LEU A 242 11.06 1.60 -7.07
C LEU A 242 11.87 0.61 -7.92
N VAL A 243 13.02 1.02 -8.47
CA VAL A 243 13.93 0.12 -9.22
C VAL A 243 14.40 -1.03 -8.34
N VAL A 244 14.75 -0.75 -7.08
CA VAL A 244 15.17 -1.78 -6.11
C VAL A 244 14.05 -2.80 -5.86
N VAL A 245 12.79 -2.36 -5.71
CA VAL A 245 11.64 -3.24 -5.52
C VAL A 245 11.49 -4.26 -6.67
N TRP A 246 11.86 -3.87 -7.89
CA TRP A 246 11.77 -4.74 -9.07
C TRP A 246 13.00 -5.61 -9.33
N THR A 247 14.16 -5.24 -8.80
CA THR A 247 15.45 -5.90 -9.11
C THR A 247 15.91 -6.89 -8.03
N ILE A 248 15.46 -6.73 -6.79
CA ILE A 248 15.89 -7.55 -5.65
C ILE A 248 14.87 -8.67 -5.36
N PRO A 249 15.28 -9.82 -4.77
CA PRO A 249 14.36 -10.83 -4.26
C PRO A 249 13.24 -10.26 -3.39
N GLN A 250 12.05 -10.83 -3.55
CA GLN A 250 10.77 -10.34 -3.00
C GLN A 250 10.79 -10.13 -1.48
N GLU A 251 11.53 -10.96 -0.75
CA GLU A 251 11.66 -10.91 0.71
C GLU A 251 12.38 -9.64 1.19
N ILE A 252 13.34 -9.14 0.41
CA ILE A 252 14.18 -7.98 0.77
C ILE A 252 13.60 -6.68 0.16
N ALA A 253 13.01 -6.80 -1.04
CA ALA A 253 12.38 -5.68 -1.75
C ALA A 253 11.36 -4.93 -0.88
N TYR A 254 10.57 -5.68 -0.09
CA TYR A 254 9.57 -5.12 0.81
C TYR A 254 10.19 -4.30 1.96
N GLY A 255 11.19 -4.87 2.64
CA GLY A 255 11.89 -4.20 3.73
C GLY A 255 12.60 -2.93 3.27
N ILE A 256 13.12 -2.90 2.04
CA ILE A 256 13.74 -1.69 1.48
C ILE A 256 12.67 -0.66 1.08
N GLY A 257 11.57 -1.10 0.46
CA GLY A 257 10.46 -0.21 0.06
C GLY A 257 9.87 0.59 1.22
N TRP A 258 9.80 0.00 2.41
CA TRP A 258 9.29 0.65 3.62
C TRP A 258 10.38 1.16 4.57
N GLY A 259 11.59 0.58 4.54
CA GLY A 259 12.65 0.79 5.53
C GLY A 259 13.89 1.55 5.02
N ALA A 260 13.82 2.22 3.87
CA ALA A 260 14.95 2.91 3.23
C ALA A 260 15.79 3.85 4.13
N PRO A 261 15.35 4.37 5.30
CA PRO A 261 16.24 5.10 6.21
C PRO A 261 17.02 4.24 7.23
N GLY A 262 16.78 2.92 7.35
CA GLY A 262 17.37 2.08 8.41
C GLY A 262 18.53 1.18 7.97
N LEU A 263 18.57 0.77 6.70
CA LEU A 263 19.44 -0.31 6.24
C LEU A 263 20.95 0.02 6.27
N LYS A 264 21.32 1.30 6.25
CA LYS A 264 22.74 1.71 6.26
C LYS A 264 23.45 1.34 7.57
N VAL A 265 22.73 1.30 8.69
CA VAL A 265 23.31 0.96 10.00
C VAL A 265 23.55 -0.54 10.10
N GLU A 266 22.62 -1.35 9.60
CA GLU A 266 22.68 -2.80 9.69
C GLU A 266 23.69 -3.42 8.71
N LYS A 267 23.78 -2.89 7.48
CA LYS A 267 24.82 -3.30 6.52
C LYS A 267 26.22 -3.01 7.05
N LYS A 268 26.43 -1.85 7.69
CA LYS A 268 27.72 -1.50 8.30
C LYS A 268 28.07 -2.47 9.43
N ARG A 269 27.11 -2.76 10.31
CA ARG A 269 27.28 -3.71 11.42
C ARG A 269 27.60 -5.13 10.93
N TRP A 270 26.94 -5.60 9.87
CA TRP A 270 27.18 -6.92 9.30
C TRP A 270 28.56 -7.01 8.60
N MET A 271 28.95 -5.97 7.86
CA MET A 271 30.27 -5.85 7.25
C MET A 271 31.40 -5.83 8.29
N ASP A 272 31.19 -5.12 9.41
CA ASP A 272 32.15 -5.07 10.52
C ASP A 272 32.26 -6.45 11.20
N ASP A 273 31.15 -7.20 11.30
CA ASP A 273 31.15 -8.55 11.86
C ASP A 273 31.87 -9.57 10.97
N LEU A 274 31.66 -9.50 9.65
CA LEU A 274 32.41 -10.31 8.68
C LEU A 274 33.92 -10.01 8.74
N ARG A 275 34.29 -8.74 8.86
CA ARG A 275 35.70 -8.36 8.97
C ARG A 275 36.35 -8.91 10.24
N ARG A 276 35.62 -8.93 11.36
CA ARG A 276 36.08 -9.55 12.61
C ARG A 276 36.26 -11.06 12.49
N ARG A 277 35.32 -11.76 11.86
CA ARG A 277 35.42 -13.22 11.62
C ARG A 277 36.61 -13.57 10.71
N SER A 278 36.83 -12.79 9.65
CA SER A 278 37.99 -12.99 8.75
C SER A 278 39.34 -12.80 9.45
N LYS A 279 39.43 -11.88 10.43
CA LYS A 279 40.63 -11.70 11.25
C LYS A 279 40.87 -12.87 12.21
N GLN A 280 39.81 -13.40 12.82
CA GLN A 280 39.92 -14.55 13.72
C GLN A 280 40.33 -15.84 12.98
N GLU A 281 39.92 -16.00 11.73
CA GLU A 281 40.34 -17.14 10.89
C GLU A 281 41.79 -17.03 10.41
N THR A 282 42.30 -15.80 10.21
CA THR A 282 43.70 -15.56 9.78
C THR A 282 44.70 -15.54 10.93
N GLU A 283 44.26 -15.28 12.16
CA GLU A 283 45.08 -15.33 13.37
C GLU A 283 45.08 -16.70 14.07
N LYS A 284 44.32 -17.68 13.56
CA LYS A 284 44.32 -19.04 14.10
C LYS A 284 45.62 -19.73 13.66
N PRO A 285 46.53 -20.12 14.57
CA PRO A 285 47.73 -20.84 14.19
C PRO A 285 47.33 -22.17 13.53
N LEU A 286 48.02 -22.53 12.46
CA LEU A 286 48.01 -23.89 11.90
C LEU A 286 48.67 -24.82 12.91
N ASP A 287 47.94 -25.19 13.98
CA ASP A 287 48.31 -26.33 14.80
C ASP A 287 47.80 -27.61 14.11
N SER A 288 48.79 -28.38 13.71
CA SER A 288 48.84 -29.80 13.35
C SER A 288 48.07 -30.72 14.29
#